data_AF-A0A2H9VW14-F1
#
_entry.id   AF-A0A2H9VW14-F1
#
_cell.length_a   1.000
_cell.length_b   1.000
_cell.length_c   1.000
_cell.angle_alpha   90.00
_cell.angle_beta   90.00
_cell.angle_gamma   90.00
#
_symmetry.space_group_name_H-M   'P 1'
#
loop_
_entity.id
_entity.type
_entity.pdbx_description
1 polymer ?
#
loop_
_entity_poly.entity_id
_entity_poly.type
_entity_poly.pdbx_seq_one_letter_code
_entity_poly.pdbx_strand_id
1 'polypeptide(L)'
;MTCCTLTNAQSVWSNKSRVLPDKLQELPVGVLLWHNPNPCYPELIDSTYYWKHSTSAMSVAKNLKVIECGSFIWYNEKGWQSNVRLSTDEFAKAFNCKGGRLKPNKTFTYEKNWRYGKQAYGGDALWYIIAEDSNGTRYKGYALIETEGKILNANN
;
A
#
# COMPACT_ATOMS: atom_id res chain seq x y z
N MET A 1 40.44 14.37 -9.15
CA MET A 1 39.39 13.56 -9.81
C MET A 1 38.43 13.10 -8.75
N THR A 2 37.28 13.77 -8.63
CA THR A 2 36.28 13.52 -7.60
C THR A 2 35.29 12.49 -8.15
N CYS A 3 35.23 11.30 -7.55
CA CYS A 3 34.17 10.34 -7.82
C CYS A 3 33.19 10.38 -6.64
N CYS A 4 32.08 11.10 -6.82
CA CYS A 4 30.93 11.03 -5.91
C CYS A 4 30.12 9.77 -6.23
N THR A 5 30.23 8.74 -5.40
CA THR A 5 29.30 7.62 -5.38
C THR A 5 28.11 7.96 -4.49
N LEU A 6 27.05 8.51 -5.08
CA LEU A 6 25.74 8.60 -4.43
C LEU A 6 25.02 7.26 -4.59
N THR A 7 25.32 6.31 -3.71
CA THR A 7 24.49 5.11 -3.52
C THR A 7 23.56 5.32 -2.34
N ASN A 8 22.39 5.93 -2.60
CA ASN A 8 21.27 5.88 -1.65
C ASN A 8 20.60 4.51 -1.75
N ALA A 9 21.30 3.45 -1.34
CA ALA A 9 20.66 2.19 -1.03
C ALA A 9 20.03 2.34 0.37
N GLN A 10 18.71 2.30 0.46
CA GLN A 10 18.02 2.28 1.76
C GLN A 10 18.51 1.06 2.55
N SER A 11 19.11 1.29 3.72
CA SER A 11 19.55 0.25 4.64
C SER A 11 18.36 -0.61 5.08
N VAL A 12 18.56 -1.93 5.19
CA VAL A 12 17.60 -2.86 5.82
C VAL A 12 17.23 -2.34 7.22
N TRP A 13 15.93 -2.21 7.49
CA TRP A 13 15.40 -1.42 8.60
C TRP A 13 15.46 -2.14 9.96
N SER A 14 16.04 -1.49 10.97
CA SER A 14 16.17 -2.02 12.34
C SER A 14 15.06 -1.59 13.32
N ASN A 15 14.33 -0.51 13.04
CA ASN A 15 13.28 0.01 13.93
C ASN A 15 11.87 -0.18 13.34
N LYS A 16 11.08 -1.05 13.98
CA LYS A 16 9.69 -1.39 13.62
C LYS A 16 8.61 -0.59 14.37
N SER A 17 8.98 0.41 15.17
CA SER A 17 8.02 1.22 15.94
C SER A 17 7.29 2.27 15.10
N ARG A 18 6.82 1.91 13.90
CA ARG A 18 6.08 2.83 13.02
C ARG A 18 4.67 3.00 13.57
N VAL A 19 4.42 4.16 14.18
CA VAL A 19 3.05 4.57 14.54
C VAL A 19 2.27 4.90 13.26
N LEU A 20 0.96 4.66 13.25
CA LEU A 20 0.11 5.05 12.14
C LEU A 20 0.13 6.59 11.97
N PRO A 21 -0.05 7.12 10.74
CA PRO A 21 -0.33 8.55 10.54
C PRO A 21 -1.51 9.01 11.40
N ASP A 22 -1.44 10.22 11.97
CA ASP A 22 -2.42 10.75 12.95
C ASP A 22 -3.87 10.57 12.50
N LYS A 23 -4.15 10.87 11.22
CA LYS A 23 -5.48 10.71 10.59
C LYS A 23 -6.08 9.30 10.69
N LEU A 24 -5.24 8.29 10.93
CA LEU A 24 -5.63 6.89 11.04
C LEU A 24 -5.61 6.43 12.49
N GLN A 25 -4.97 7.12 13.44
CA GLN A 25 -4.81 6.60 14.79
C GLN A 25 -6.17 6.44 15.50
N GLU A 26 -7.03 7.45 15.40
CA GLU A 26 -8.30 7.53 16.12
C GLU A 26 -9.46 6.74 15.48
N LEU A 27 -9.31 6.33 14.22
CA LEU A 27 -10.37 5.62 13.52
C LEU A 27 -10.43 4.15 13.96
N PRO A 28 -11.61 3.58 14.28
CA PRO A 28 -11.75 2.16 14.54
C PRO A 28 -11.46 1.35 13.28
N VAL A 29 -10.93 0.14 13.43
CA VAL A 29 -10.73 -0.78 12.30
C VAL A 29 -12.09 -1.34 11.87
N GLY A 30 -12.41 -1.22 10.58
CA GLY A 30 -13.64 -1.77 9.99
C GLY A 30 -13.47 -2.32 8.57
N VAL A 31 -12.26 -2.21 8.03
CA VAL A 31 -11.87 -2.75 6.71
C VAL A 31 -10.62 -3.61 6.89
N LEU A 32 -10.68 -4.85 6.40
CA LEU A 32 -9.50 -5.67 6.17
C LEU A 32 -8.86 -5.22 4.87
N LEU A 33 -7.57 -4.93 4.91
CA LEU A 33 -6.75 -4.56 3.76
C LEU A 33 -5.51 -5.46 3.77
N TRP A 34 -5.10 -5.97 2.61
CA TRP A 34 -3.89 -6.78 2.49
C TRP A 34 -3.31 -6.70 1.09
N HIS A 35 -2.06 -7.13 0.96
CA HIS A 35 -1.33 -7.17 -0.30
C HIS A 35 -0.88 -8.58 -0.63
N ASN A 36 -0.76 -8.89 -1.92
CA ASN A 36 -0.24 -10.18 -2.37
C ASN A 36 0.56 -10.03 -3.68
N PRO A 37 1.81 -10.55 -3.75
CA PRO A 37 2.62 -11.05 -2.64
C PRO A 37 3.06 -9.92 -1.69
N ASN A 38 3.42 -10.28 -0.46
CA ASN A 38 4.03 -9.39 0.51
C ASN A 38 4.97 -10.21 1.43
N PRO A 39 6.30 -9.94 1.48
CA PRO A 39 7.01 -8.91 0.73
C PRO A 39 6.93 -9.12 -0.78
N CYS A 40 6.95 -8.02 -1.54
CA CYS A 40 6.95 -8.03 -2.99
C CYS A 40 8.39 -7.84 -3.49
N TYR A 41 8.87 -8.83 -4.24
CA TYR A 41 10.18 -8.78 -4.88
C TYR A 41 10.06 -8.20 -6.30
N PRO A 42 11.04 -7.42 -6.76
CA PRO A 42 11.05 -6.91 -8.11
C PRO A 42 11.37 -8.02 -9.12
N GLU A 43 10.66 -7.98 -10.24
CA GLU A 43 11.00 -8.71 -11.47
C GLU A 43 11.66 -7.74 -12.46
N LEU A 44 12.83 -8.08 -12.99
CA LEU A 44 13.46 -7.33 -14.08
C LEU A 44 12.89 -7.81 -15.42
N ILE A 45 12.22 -6.91 -16.14
CA ILE A 45 11.71 -7.15 -17.49
C ILE A 45 12.33 -6.09 -18.40
N ASP A 46 13.08 -6.54 -19.40
CA ASP A 46 13.95 -5.74 -20.25
C ASP A 46 14.93 -4.86 -19.45
N SER A 47 14.53 -3.62 -19.18
CA SER A 47 15.31 -2.59 -18.47
C SER A 47 14.53 -1.92 -17.33
N THR A 48 13.45 -2.55 -16.87
CA THR A 48 12.56 -2.00 -15.85
C THR A 48 12.26 -3.04 -14.78
N TYR A 49 12.43 -2.65 -13.54
CA TYR A 49 12.05 -3.46 -12.38
C TYR A 49 10.56 -3.23 -12.08
N TYR A 50 9.82 -4.31 -11.83
CA TYR A 50 8.41 -4.31 -11.49
C TYR A 50 8.16 -5.02 -10.18
N TRP A 51 7.54 -4.33 -9.22
CA TRP A 51 7.00 -4.91 -7.99
C TRP A 51 5.52 -5.19 -8.21
N LYS A 52 5.25 -6.37 -8.76
CA LYS A 52 3.90 -6.81 -9.12
C LYS A 52 3.19 -7.30 -7.87
N HIS A 53 2.24 -6.53 -7.37
CA HIS A 53 1.35 -6.96 -6.30
C HIS A 53 -0.09 -6.50 -6.56
N SER A 54 -1.02 -7.21 -5.96
CA SER A 54 -2.40 -6.80 -5.82
C SER A 54 -2.66 -6.27 -4.42
N THR A 55 -3.69 -5.44 -4.31
CA THR A 55 -4.20 -4.95 -3.03
C THR A 55 -5.66 -5.33 -2.92
N SER A 56 -6.05 -5.99 -1.84
CA SER A 56 -7.40 -6.48 -1.64
C SER A 56 -8.02 -5.90 -0.38
N ALA A 57 -9.32 -5.62 -0.44
CA ALA A 57 -10.08 -5.01 0.64
C ALA A 57 -11.43 -5.72 0.84
N MET A 58 -11.86 -5.80 2.10
CA MET A 58 -13.17 -6.32 2.50
C MET A 58 -13.63 -5.60 3.77
N SER A 59 -14.94 -5.38 3.94
CA SER A 59 -15.41 -4.90 5.24
C SER A 59 -15.47 -6.05 6.25
N VAL A 60 -15.13 -5.75 7.51
CA VAL A 60 -15.12 -6.75 8.59
C VAL A 60 -16.52 -7.27 8.90
N ALA A 61 -17.50 -6.38 9.09
CA ALA A 61 -18.80 -6.78 9.67
C ALA A 61 -20.04 -6.10 9.06
N LYS A 62 -19.90 -4.95 8.38
CA LYS A 62 -21.04 -4.19 7.87
C LYS A 62 -20.77 -3.65 6.47
N ASN A 63 -21.80 -3.16 5.80
CA ASN A 63 -21.58 -2.46 4.53
C ASN A 63 -20.95 -1.10 4.82
N LEU A 64 -19.90 -0.75 4.06
CA LEU A 64 -19.19 0.52 4.20
C LEU A 64 -19.05 1.19 2.84
N LYS A 65 -19.19 2.52 2.80
CA LYS A 65 -18.91 3.35 1.63
C LYS A 65 -17.51 3.92 1.76
N VAL A 66 -16.62 3.62 0.82
CA VAL A 66 -15.28 4.21 0.76
C VAL A 66 -15.38 5.69 0.41
N ILE A 67 -14.78 6.52 1.26
CA ILE A 67 -14.71 7.98 1.08
C ILE A 67 -13.29 8.44 0.77
N GLU A 68 -12.29 7.62 1.10
CA GLU A 68 -10.90 7.89 0.77
C GLU A 68 -10.10 6.59 0.70
N CYS A 69 -9.20 6.48 -0.28
CA CYS A 69 -8.17 5.45 -0.33
C CYS A 69 -6.84 6.11 -0.70
N GLY A 70 -5.73 5.62 -0.16
CA GLY A 70 -4.44 6.21 -0.46
C GLY A 70 -3.28 5.41 0.11
N SER A 71 -2.09 5.99 0.01
CA SER A 71 -0.89 5.44 0.63
C SER A 71 0.00 6.51 1.21
N PHE A 72 0.77 6.11 2.22
CA PHE A 72 1.93 6.82 2.74
C PHE A 72 3.20 6.05 2.39
N ILE A 73 4.30 6.77 2.24
CA ILE A 73 5.64 6.25 2.00
C ILE A 73 6.54 6.70 3.14
N TRP A 74 7.42 5.82 3.59
CA TRP A 74 8.42 6.14 4.62
C TRP A 74 9.81 6.11 3.98
N TYR A 75 10.26 7.24 3.45
CA TYR A 75 11.55 7.30 2.74
C TYR A 75 12.73 7.71 3.62
N ASN A 76 12.50 8.36 4.76
CA ASN A 76 13.53 8.92 5.62
C ASN A 76 13.04 9.10 7.06
N GLU A 77 13.87 9.68 7.91
CA GLU A 77 13.60 9.97 9.33
C GLU A 77 12.41 10.91 9.58
N LYS A 78 11.87 11.57 8.54
CA LYS A 78 10.72 12.47 8.67
C LYS A 78 9.38 11.75 8.83
N GLY A 79 9.37 10.43 8.75
CA GLY A 79 8.16 9.64 8.96
C GLY A 79 7.30 9.42 7.71
N TRP A 80 6.02 9.10 7.94
CA TRP A 80 5.04 8.85 6.88
C TRP A 80 4.79 10.13 6.07
N GLN A 81 5.04 10.07 4.77
CA GLN A 81 4.75 11.13 3.82
C GLN A 81 3.62 10.68 2.89
N SER A 82 2.72 11.59 2.51
CA SER A 82 1.63 11.27 1.57
C SER A 82 2.21 10.88 0.21
N ASN A 83 1.67 9.82 -0.39
CA ASN A 83 2.12 9.31 -1.68
C ASN A 83 1.00 9.33 -2.73
N VAL A 84 0.00 8.46 -2.57
CA VAL A 84 -1.15 8.37 -3.48
C VAL A 84 -2.42 8.73 -2.72
N ARG A 85 -3.35 9.38 -3.43
CA ARG A 85 -4.72 9.57 -2.98
C ARG A 85 -5.66 9.25 -4.14
N LEU A 86 -6.62 8.38 -3.89
CA LEU A 86 -7.68 8.00 -4.80
C LEU A 86 -9.01 8.56 -4.28
N SER A 87 -9.75 9.20 -5.18
CA SER A 87 -11.17 9.49 -4.99
C SER A 87 -11.99 8.20 -4.89
N THR A 88 -13.25 8.30 -4.44
CA THR A 88 -14.17 7.17 -4.40
C THR A 88 -14.33 6.50 -5.78
N ASP A 89 -14.36 7.28 -6.86
CA ASP A 89 -14.55 6.77 -8.22
C ASP A 89 -13.30 6.08 -8.74
N GLU A 90 -12.12 6.61 -8.45
CA GLU A 90 -10.84 5.96 -8.78
C GLU A 90 -10.68 4.65 -8.01
N PHE A 91 -11.03 4.64 -6.71
CA PHE A 91 -11.09 3.42 -5.92
C PHE A 91 -12.07 2.41 -6.54
N ALA A 92 -13.29 2.84 -6.87
CA ALA A 92 -14.31 1.97 -7.42
C ALA A 92 -13.86 1.32 -8.73
N LYS A 93 -13.17 2.07 -9.58
CA LYS A 93 -12.56 1.56 -10.83
C LYS A 93 -11.41 0.60 -10.53
N ALA A 94 -10.45 1.00 -9.70
CA ALA A 94 -9.25 0.22 -9.41
C ALA A 94 -9.57 -1.13 -8.77
N PHE A 95 -10.48 -1.15 -7.78
CA PHE A 95 -10.85 -2.35 -7.02
C PHE A 95 -12.02 -3.14 -7.61
N ASN A 96 -12.56 -2.70 -8.77
CA ASN A 96 -13.84 -3.21 -9.31
C ASN A 96 -14.97 -3.20 -8.26
N CYS A 97 -15.00 -2.15 -7.44
CA CYS A 97 -15.92 -1.99 -6.32
C CYS A 97 -16.99 -0.95 -6.68
N LYS A 98 -18.06 -1.38 -7.36
CA LYS A 98 -19.11 -0.48 -7.86
C LYS A 98 -19.64 0.45 -6.75
N GLY A 99 -19.50 1.75 -6.97
CA GLY A 99 -19.91 2.80 -6.03
C GLY A 99 -19.12 2.87 -4.73
N GLY A 100 -17.94 2.23 -4.68
CA GLY A 100 -17.07 2.20 -3.49
C GLY A 100 -17.71 1.48 -2.30
N ARG A 101 -18.63 0.53 -2.54
CA ARG A 101 -19.37 -0.15 -1.47
C ARG A 101 -18.71 -1.47 -1.09
N LEU A 102 -17.92 -1.43 -0.02
CA LEU A 102 -17.38 -2.62 0.62
C LEU A 102 -18.50 -3.38 1.34
N LYS A 103 -18.42 -4.71 1.29
CA LYS A 103 -19.38 -5.62 1.91
C LYS A 103 -18.62 -6.66 2.75
N PRO A 104 -19.24 -7.19 3.81
CA PRO A 104 -18.74 -8.38 4.48
C PRO A 104 -18.70 -9.57 3.51
N ASN A 105 -17.73 -10.47 3.71
CA ASN A 105 -17.57 -11.70 2.93
C ASN A 105 -17.41 -11.51 1.41
N LYS A 106 -17.08 -10.29 0.96
CA LYS A 106 -16.78 -10.01 -0.44
C LYS A 106 -15.48 -9.23 -0.56
N THR A 107 -14.48 -9.88 -1.15
CA THR A 107 -13.20 -9.27 -1.48
C THR A 107 -13.33 -8.42 -2.76
N PHE A 108 -12.76 -7.23 -2.71
CA PHE A 108 -12.53 -6.36 -3.86
C PHE A 108 -11.04 -6.17 -4.04
N THR A 109 -10.53 -6.28 -5.27
CA THR A 109 -9.09 -6.35 -5.51
C THR A 109 -8.66 -5.36 -6.59
N TYR A 110 -7.65 -4.56 -6.27
CA TYR A 110 -6.86 -3.81 -7.24
C TYR A 110 -5.73 -4.70 -7.75
N GLU A 111 -5.98 -5.38 -8.87
CA GLU A 111 -5.11 -6.44 -9.42
C GLU A 111 -3.73 -5.97 -9.85
N LYS A 112 -3.63 -4.73 -10.33
CA LYS A 112 -2.40 -4.15 -10.88
C LYS A 112 -1.94 -2.94 -10.09
N ASN A 113 -1.83 -3.08 -8.77
CA ASN A 113 -1.30 -2.03 -7.91
C ASN A 113 0.24 -1.96 -7.98
N TRP A 114 0.81 -2.03 -9.18
CA TRP A 114 2.25 -2.26 -9.34
C TRP A 114 3.06 -1.00 -9.11
N ARG A 115 4.27 -1.21 -8.62
CA ARG A 115 5.34 -0.20 -8.64
C ARG A 115 6.37 -0.59 -9.69
N TYR A 116 7.03 0.39 -10.30
CA TYR A 116 8.08 0.15 -11.28
C TYR A 116 9.19 1.20 -11.21
N GLY A 117 10.38 0.86 -11.70
CA GLY A 117 11.54 1.75 -11.65
C GLY A 117 12.72 1.25 -12.48
N LYS A 118 13.73 2.13 -12.68
CA LYS A 118 14.97 1.80 -13.42
C LYS A 118 16.06 1.17 -12.56
N GLN A 119 15.89 1.18 -11.24
CA GLN A 119 16.80 0.55 -10.29
C GLN A 119 15.97 -0.26 -9.30
N ALA A 120 16.47 -1.42 -8.90
CA ALA A 120 15.90 -2.15 -7.78
C ALA A 120 16.23 -1.40 -6.49
N TYR A 121 15.20 -1.10 -5.70
CA TYR A 121 15.33 -0.49 -4.39
C TYR A 121 14.22 -1.04 -3.49
N GLY A 122 14.48 -1.11 -2.18
CA GLY A 122 13.45 -1.43 -1.22
C GLY A 122 12.67 -0.18 -0.83
N GLY A 123 11.52 -0.36 -0.18
CA GLY A 123 10.83 0.76 0.45
C GLY A 123 9.34 0.48 0.65
N ASP A 124 8.88 0.70 1.87
CA ASP A 124 7.54 0.30 2.25
C ASP A 124 6.53 1.41 1.98
N ALA A 125 5.31 1.00 1.63
CA ALA A 125 4.17 1.90 1.57
C ALA A 125 3.05 1.40 2.49
N LEU A 126 2.49 2.30 3.29
CA LEU A 126 1.31 2.04 4.10
C LEU A 126 0.07 2.44 3.28
N TRP A 127 -0.62 1.46 2.72
CA TRP A 127 -1.93 1.68 2.12
C TRP A 127 -3.00 1.81 3.18
N TYR A 128 -4.00 2.64 2.91
CA TYR A 128 -5.14 2.82 3.79
C TYR A 128 -6.44 3.06 3.03
N ILE A 129 -7.55 2.73 3.69
CA ILE A 129 -8.91 3.05 3.29
C ILE A 129 -9.61 3.70 4.47
N ILE A 130 -10.29 4.81 4.23
CA ILE A 130 -11.29 5.37 5.14
C ILE A 130 -12.67 5.14 4.51
N ALA A 131 -13.55 4.50 5.27
CA ALA A 131 -14.89 4.19 4.84
C ALA A 131 -15.91 4.54 5.92
N GLU A 132 -17.15 4.75 5.52
CA GLU A 132 -18.23 5.25 6.37
C GLU A 132 -19.42 4.29 6.34
N ASP A 133 -20.06 4.06 7.49
CA ASP A 133 -21.32 3.32 7.56
C ASP A 133 -22.55 4.22 7.32
N SER A 134 -23.75 3.65 7.36
CA SER A 134 -24.99 4.40 7.14
C SER A 134 -25.27 5.49 8.18
N ASN A 135 -24.62 5.42 9.34
CA ASN A 135 -24.79 6.37 10.44
C ASN A 135 -23.72 7.48 10.41
N GLY A 136 -22.86 7.51 9.40
CA GLY A 136 -21.76 8.46 9.32
C GLY A 136 -20.53 8.08 10.16
N THR A 137 -20.50 6.89 10.76
CA THR A 137 -19.33 6.46 11.54
C THR A 137 -18.22 6.04 10.60
N ARG A 138 -17.01 6.57 10.83
CA ARG A 138 -15.83 6.31 10.00
C ARG A 138 -14.98 5.18 10.54
N TYR A 139 -14.44 4.39 9.64
CA TYR A 139 -13.58 3.25 9.92
C TYR A 139 -12.35 3.29 9.04
N LYS A 140 -11.24 2.73 9.55
CA LYS A 140 -10.02 2.49 8.78
C LYS A 140 -9.87 1.05 8.35
N GLY A 141 -9.15 0.85 7.25
CA GLY A 141 -8.34 -0.33 6.99
C GLY A 141 -6.96 0.14 6.57
N TYR A 142 -5.93 -0.62 6.90
CA TYR A 142 -4.57 -0.30 6.48
C TYR A 142 -3.74 -1.58 6.36
N ALA A 143 -2.72 -1.53 5.52
CA ALA A 143 -1.78 -2.60 5.30
C ALA A 143 -0.44 -2.02 4.83
N LEU A 144 0.64 -2.65 5.26
CA LEU A 144 1.98 -2.33 4.79
C LEU A 144 2.29 -3.24 3.59
N ILE A 145 2.67 -2.66 2.45
CA ILE A 145 3.38 -3.40 1.40
C ILE A 145 4.87 -3.18 1.60
N GLU A 146 5.59 -4.28 1.83
CA GLU A 146 7.04 -4.32 1.90
C GLU A 146 7.55 -4.61 0.49
N THR A 147 8.40 -3.71 -0.06
CA THR A 147 9.03 -3.95 -1.35
C THR A 147 10.53 -4.14 -1.19
N GLU A 148 11.07 -5.17 -1.83
CA GLU A 148 12.45 -5.58 -1.68
C GLU A 148 13.35 -4.93 -2.73
N GLY A 149 14.60 -4.63 -2.36
CA GLY A 149 15.59 -4.02 -3.24
C GLY A 149 16.42 -4.99 -4.07
N LYS A 150 16.13 -6.29 -3.95
CA LYS A 150 16.85 -7.36 -4.65
C LYS A 150 15.85 -8.27 -5.33
N ILE A 151 16.18 -8.76 -6.51
CA ILE A 151 15.40 -9.82 -7.16
C ILE A 151 15.48 -11.07 -6.27
N LEU A 152 14.37 -11.78 -6.11
CA LEU A 152 14.38 -13.10 -5.47
C LEU A 152 15.17 -14.04 -6.38
N ASN A 153 16.43 -14.29 -6.06
CA ASN A 153 17.19 -15.34 -6.74
C ASN A 153 16.53 -16.67 -6.37
N ALA A 154 15.96 -17.35 -7.36
CA ALA A 154 15.65 -18.77 -7.24
C ALA A 154 16.99 -19.51 -7.15
N ASN A 155 17.55 -19.65 -5.94
CA ASN A 155 18.79 -20.39 -5.76
C ASN A 155 18.48 -21.87 -5.50
N ASN A 156 18.97 -22.67 -6.45
CA ASN A 156 19.29 -24.10 -6.46
C ASN A 156 18.13 -25.09 -6.61
#